data_AF-A0A423LWN0-F1
#
_entry.id   AF-A0A423LWN0-F1
#
_cell.length_a   1.000
_cell.length_b   1.000
_cell.length_c   1.000
_cell.angle_alpha   90.00
_cell.angle_beta   90.00
_cell.angle_gamma   90.00
#
_symmetry.space_group_name_H-M   'P 1'
#
loop_
_entity.id
_entity.type
_entity.pdbx_description
1 polymer ?
#
loop_
_entity_poly.entity_id
_entity_poly.type
_entity_poly.pdbx_seq_one_letter_code
_entity_poly.pdbx_strand_id
1 'polypeptide(L)'
;MIFTNIEAFEDRMDAQGVLTAFFTIQYHNCAIETAYSKVQRKFLFAFVDHNVGFTCSLEGSHANGYINHQEAVELLMNCRNHDRYDPIHFYDFLNNSLPDVRFGEVSQYQYARVVGRAISEFENRIYFNHWRNANISGRQRNKTIELMGYEVVGFCDQNRVTPVFWSVPTERTLAAFANFRLDYDRYGVQQLPE
;
A
#
# COMPACT_ATOMS: atom_id res chain seq x y z
N MET A 1 -4.76 5.97 15.04
CA MET A 1 -3.64 5.36 15.80
C MET A 1 -2.36 6.13 15.48
N ILE A 2 -1.47 6.36 16.44
CA ILE A 2 -0.19 7.07 16.23
C ILE A 2 0.94 6.04 16.15
N PHE A 3 1.64 5.99 15.03
CA PHE A 3 2.81 5.14 14.83
C PHE A 3 4.06 5.84 15.38
N THR A 4 4.32 5.68 16.67
CA THR A 4 5.47 6.28 17.35
C THR A 4 6.82 5.76 16.85
N ASN A 5 6.85 4.59 16.22
CA ASN A 5 8.09 3.95 15.76
C ASN A 5 8.31 4.07 14.24
N ILE A 6 7.45 4.78 13.51
CA ILE A 6 7.58 4.89 12.05
C ILE A 6 8.86 5.61 11.64
N GLU A 7 9.24 6.68 12.35
CA GLU A 7 10.43 7.47 12.03
C GLU A 7 11.71 6.64 12.22
N ALA A 8 11.83 5.91 13.32
CA ALA A 8 12.95 5.00 13.55
C ALA A 8 13.06 3.90 12.47
N PHE A 9 11.93 3.43 11.94
CA PHE A 9 11.91 2.48 10.84
C PHE A 9 12.34 3.13 9.51
N GLU A 10 11.85 4.33 9.21
CA GLU A 10 12.24 5.12 8.03
C GLU A 10 13.73 5.47 8.05
N ASP A 11 14.29 5.81 9.21
CA ASP A 11 15.73 6.07 9.39
C ASP A 11 16.58 4.83 9.07
N ARG A 12 16.12 3.65 9.50
CA ARG A 12 16.76 2.37 9.14
C ARG A 12 16.69 2.11 7.65
N MET A 13 15.60 2.50 6.98
CA MET A 13 15.46 2.40 5.53
C MET A 13 16.44 3.33 4.82
N ASP A 14 16.61 4.57 5.29
CA ASP A 14 17.61 5.51 4.78
C ASP A 14 19.03 4.97 4.91
N ALA A 15 19.38 4.42 6.09
CA ALA A 15 20.69 3.85 6.32
C ALA A 15 21.03 2.68 5.37
N GLN A 16 20.01 2.01 4.83
CA GLN A 16 20.15 0.90 3.88
C GLN A 16 19.88 1.31 2.42
N GLY A 17 19.57 2.58 2.15
CA GLY A 17 19.22 3.08 0.82
C GLY A 17 17.92 2.50 0.25
N VAL A 18 16.99 2.06 1.10
CA VAL A 18 15.74 1.41 0.69
C VAL A 18 14.60 2.43 0.61
N LEU A 19 13.97 2.54 -0.55
CA LEU A 19 12.80 3.42 -0.74
C LEU A 19 11.48 2.73 -0.40
N THR A 20 11.41 1.43 -0.72
CA THR A 20 10.24 0.59 -0.48
C THR A 20 10.68 -0.69 0.21
N ALA A 21 10.30 -0.83 1.47
CA ALA A 21 10.66 -1.96 2.29
C ALA A 21 9.69 -3.13 2.06
N PHE A 22 10.23 -4.34 2.00
CA PHE A 22 9.47 -5.58 2.08
C PHE A 22 9.88 -6.35 3.32
N PHE A 23 8.88 -6.81 4.07
CA PHE A 23 9.07 -7.64 5.24
C PHE A 23 7.83 -8.49 5.51
N THR A 24 7.99 -9.54 6.32
CA THR A 24 6.87 -10.35 6.79
C THR A 24 6.77 -10.20 8.31
N ILE A 25 5.57 -9.93 8.79
CA ILE A 25 5.27 -9.93 10.22
C ILE A 25 4.48 -11.19 10.58
N GLN A 26 4.79 -11.76 11.74
CA GLN A 26 4.00 -12.86 12.31
C GLN A 26 3.00 -12.27 13.30
N TYR A 27 1.77 -12.05 12.84
CA TYR A 27 0.68 -11.58 13.69
C TYR A 27 -0.10 -12.77 14.23
N HIS A 28 0.21 -13.17 15.45
CA HIS A 28 -0.33 -14.39 16.07
C HIS A 28 -0.12 -15.62 15.19
N ASN A 29 -1.17 -16.31 14.72
CA ASN A 29 -1.06 -17.50 13.88
C ASN A 29 -0.97 -17.18 12.36
N CYS A 30 -0.97 -15.90 11.97
CA CYS A 30 -0.92 -15.47 10.58
C CYS A 30 0.42 -14.84 10.22
N ALA A 31 0.95 -15.21 9.05
CA ALA A 31 2.02 -14.45 8.41
C ALA A 31 1.40 -13.38 7.48
N ILE A 32 1.87 -12.15 7.59
CA ILE A 32 1.41 -11.03 6.78
C ILE A 32 2.61 -10.43 6.05
N GLU A 33 2.61 -10.55 4.73
CA GLU A 33 3.59 -9.90 3.86
C GLU A 33 3.25 -8.42 3.74
N THR A 34 4.25 -7.57 3.97
CA THR A 34 4.08 -6.14 4.02
C THR A 34 5.02 -5.47 3.04
N ALA A 35 4.48 -4.62 2.18
CA ALA A 35 5.25 -3.64 1.41
C ALA A 35 4.97 -2.25 1.97
N TYR A 36 6.03 -1.48 2.22
CA TYR A 36 5.91 -0.12 2.76
C TYR A 36 6.70 0.86 1.91
N SER A 37 6.03 1.90 1.43
CA SER A 37 6.65 3.03 0.74
C SER A 37 6.88 4.17 1.72
N LYS A 38 8.15 4.55 1.93
CA LYS A 38 8.49 5.67 2.81
C LYS A 38 8.02 7.01 2.27
N VAL A 39 8.18 7.25 0.96
CA VAL A 39 7.81 8.54 0.35
C VAL A 39 6.31 8.79 0.44
N GLN A 40 5.51 7.73 0.29
CA GLN A 40 4.05 7.82 0.38
C GLN A 40 3.52 7.54 1.78
N ARG A 41 4.40 7.13 2.71
CA ARG A 41 4.06 6.59 4.03
C ARG A 41 2.87 5.64 3.98
N LYS A 42 2.94 4.68 3.05
CA LYS A 42 1.84 3.76 2.75
C LYS A 42 2.25 2.32 2.90
N PHE A 43 1.43 1.56 3.62
CA PHE A 43 1.52 0.12 3.76
C PHE A 43 0.55 -0.59 2.82
N LEU A 44 1.02 -1.73 2.30
CA LEU A 44 0.22 -2.78 1.69
C LEU A 44 0.44 -4.06 2.49
N PHE A 45 -0.65 -4.68 2.91
CA PHE A 45 -0.64 -5.93 3.66
C PHE A 45 -1.27 -7.02 2.83
N ALA A 46 -0.67 -8.21 2.84
CA ALA A 46 -1.20 -9.42 2.25
C ALA A 46 -1.11 -10.58 3.23
N PHE A 47 -2.22 -11.23 3.50
CA PHE A 47 -2.25 -12.45 4.31
C PHE A 47 -1.64 -13.60 3.50
N VAL A 48 -0.65 -14.29 4.09
CA VAL A 48 -0.09 -15.51 3.47
C VAL A 48 -1.17 -16.58 3.42
N ASP A 49 -1.22 -17.35 2.32
CA ASP A 49 -2.21 -18.40 2.06
C ASP A 49 -3.68 -17.97 1.96
N HIS A 50 -3.93 -16.66 2.02
CA HIS A 50 -5.23 -16.05 1.76
C HIS A 50 -5.14 -15.12 0.56
N ASN A 51 -6.19 -15.06 -0.26
CA ASN A 51 -6.32 -14.07 -1.32
C ASN A 51 -6.94 -12.78 -0.76
N VAL A 52 -6.42 -12.27 0.35
CA VAL A 52 -6.96 -11.09 1.05
C VAL A 52 -5.82 -10.19 1.49
N GLY A 53 -6.08 -8.89 1.51
CA GLY A 53 -5.28 -7.93 2.25
C GLY A 53 -5.87 -6.54 2.15
N PHE A 54 -5.07 -5.53 2.47
CA PHE A 54 -5.58 -4.16 2.60
C PHE A 54 -4.43 -3.15 2.59
N THR A 55 -4.78 -1.87 2.54
CA THR A 55 -3.82 -0.77 2.53
C THR A 55 -4.02 0.14 3.73
N CYS A 56 -2.95 0.81 4.17
CA CYS A 56 -2.99 1.82 5.22
C CYS A 56 -2.03 2.95 4.89
N SER A 57 -2.53 4.17 4.76
CA SER A 57 -1.70 5.37 4.59
C SER A 57 -1.56 6.11 5.91
N LEU A 58 -0.40 6.72 6.14
CA LEU A 58 -0.15 7.59 7.28
C LEU A 58 -0.20 9.07 6.89
N GLU A 59 -0.90 9.88 7.68
CA GLU A 59 -0.79 11.33 7.66
C GLU A 59 0.15 11.78 8.78
N GLY A 60 1.38 12.17 8.43
CA GLY A 60 2.44 12.31 9.42
C GLY A 60 2.76 10.94 10.03
N SER A 61 2.53 10.79 11.34
CA SER A 61 2.63 9.51 12.06
C SER A 61 1.25 8.89 12.36
N HIS A 62 0.16 9.46 11.86
CA HIS A 62 -1.20 9.02 12.16
C HIS A 62 -1.73 8.05 11.10
N ALA A 63 -2.11 6.84 11.53
CA ALA A 63 -2.93 5.92 10.74
C ALA A 63 -4.42 6.09 11.05
N ASN A 64 -5.26 5.99 10.02
CA ASN A 64 -6.68 5.74 10.23
C ASN A 64 -6.85 4.33 10.82
N GLY A 65 -7.48 4.24 11.99
CA GLY A 65 -7.74 2.96 12.66
C GLY A 65 -8.78 2.09 11.95
N TYR A 66 -9.52 2.65 10.99
CA TYR A 66 -10.55 1.95 10.24
C TYR A 66 -9.95 1.20 9.03
N ILE A 67 -10.24 -0.10 8.94
CA ILE A 67 -9.98 -0.93 7.76
C ILE A 67 -11.33 -1.19 7.10
N ASN A 68 -11.52 -0.69 5.87
CA ASN A 68 -12.79 -0.81 5.15
C ASN A 68 -13.02 -2.21 4.54
N HIS A 69 -11.97 -3.03 4.46
CA HIS A 69 -12.04 -4.36 3.87
C HIS A 69 -12.50 -5.39 4.91
N GLN A 70 -13.79 -5.76 4.86
CA GLN A 70 -14.40 -6.62 5.87
C GLN A 70 -13.69 -7.98 6.02
N GLU A 71 -13.38 -8.68 4.93
CA GLU A 71 -12.67 -9.98 5.00
C GLU A 71 -11.28 -9.86 5.63
N ALA A 72 -10.56 -8.76 5.39
CA ALA A 72 -9.25 -8.53 6.00
C ALA A 72 -9.36 -8.37 7.51
N VAL A 73 -10.42 -7.69 7.98
CA VAL A 73 -10.71 -7.54 9.41
C VAL A 73 -11.08 -8.88 10.03
N GLU A 74 -11.93 -9.67 9.38
CA GLU A 74 -12.30 -11.01 9.84
C GLU A 74 -11.07 -11.92 9.93
N LEU A 75 -10.14 -11.83 8.97
CA LEU A 75 -8.86 -12.54 9.06
C LEU A 75 -8.04 -12.04 10.25
N LEU A 76 -7.87 -10.74 10.48
CA LEU A 76 -7.15 -10.24 11.67
C LEU A 76 -7.75 -10.76 12.98
N MET A 77 -9.08 -10.84 13.06
CA MET A 77 -9.81 -11.38 14.20
C MET A 77 -9.52 -12.88 14.39
N ASN A 78 -9.64 -13.65 13.31
CA ASN A 78 -9.30 -15.08 13.30
C ASN A 78 -7.83 -15.31 13.64
N CYS A 79 -6.94 -14.42 13.20
CA CYS A 79 -5.52 -14.54 13.46
C CYS A 79 -5.22 -14.52 14.97
N ARG A 80 -5.97 -13.69 15.70
CA ARG A 80 -5.88 -13.51 17.14
C ARG A 80 -6.74 -14.50 17.93
N ASN A 81 -7.54 -15.33 17.27
CA ASN A 81 -8.60 -16.14 17.90
C ASN A 81 -9.54 -15.27 18.77
N HIS A 82 -10.04 -14.19 18.17
CA HIS A 82 -10.88 -13.18 18.83
C HIS A 82 -12.12 -12.88 17.98
N ASP A 83 -13.25 -12.58 18.59
CA ASP A 83 -14.57 -12.46 17.94
C ASP A 83 -15.08 -11.02 17.81
N ARG A 84 -14.30 -10.03 18.23
CA ARG A 84 -14.65 -8.61 18.14
C ARG A 84 -13.73 -7.82 17.20
N TYR A 85 -14.35 -6.90 16.45
CA TYR A 85 -13.71 -5.87 15.63
C TYR A 85 -12.75 -5.02 16.47
N ASP A 86 -11.45 -5.17 16.23
CA ASP A 86 -10.39 -4.42 16.91
C ASP A 86 -9.14 -4.29 16.00
N PRO A 87 -9.23 -3.53 14.89
CA PRO A 87 -8.11 -3.30 13.99
C PRO A 87 -6.98 -2.46 14.64
N ILE A 88 -7.28 -1.75 15.73
CA ILE A 88 -6.28 -0.97 16.48
C ILE A 88 -5.23 -1.90 17.05
N HIS A 89 -5.62 -3.06 17.59
CA HIS A 89 -4.66 -4.05 18.09
C HIS A 89 -3.62 -4.48 17.03
N PHE A 90 -4.04 -4.66 15.77
CA PHE A 90 -3.10 -4.96 14.69
C PHE A 90 -2.12 -3.80 14.45
N TYR A 91 -2.62 -2.56 14.43
CA TYR A 91 -1.76 -1.39 14.26
C TYR A 91 -0.81 -1.15 15.42
N ASP A 92 -1.23 -1.43 16.66
CA ASP A 92 -0.38 -1.39 17.85
C ASP A 92 0.73 -2.43 17.75
N PHE A 93 0.38 -3.67 17.39
CA PHE A 93 1.34 -4.75 17.16
C PHE A 93 2.34 -4.38 16.07
N LEU A 94 1.85 -3.87 14.93
CA LEU A 94 2.70 -3.44 13.82
C LEU A 94 3.66 -2.34 14.27
N ASN A 95 3.15 -1.27 14.88
CA ASN A 95 3.97 -0.16 15.38
C ASN A 95 5.07 -0.66 16.32
N ASN A 96 4.75 -1.57 17.24
CA ASN A 96 5.73 -2.13 18.17
C ASN A 96 6.74 -3.08 17.50
N SER A 97 6.41 -3.64 16.34
CA SER A 97 7.31 -4.54 15.58
C SER A 97 8.27 -3.78 14.65
N LEU A 98 7.93 -2.56 14.23
CA LEU A 98 8.73 -1.78 13.28
C LEU A 98 10.20 -1.57 13.67
N PRO A 99 10.56 -1.31 14.95
CA PRO A 99 11.96 -1.15 15.35
C PRO A 99 12.84 -2.36 15.07
N ASP A 100 12.27 -3.57 15.14
CA ASP A 100 13.03 -4.82 15.11
C ASP A 100 12.86 -5.60 13.80
N VAL A 101 11.85 -5.26 13.00
CA VAL A 101 11.57 -6.00 11.76
C VAL A 101 12.76 -5.94 10.81
N ARG A 102 13.16 -7.10 10.29
CA ARG A 102 14.15 -7.18 9.21
C ARG A 102 13.42 -6.96 7.90
N PHE A 103 13.91 -6.02 7.09
CA PHE A 103 13.36 -5.72 5.78
C PHE A 103 14.48 -5.74 4.73
N GLY A 104 14.07 -5.91 3.48
CA GLY A 104 14.90 -5.66 2.31
C GLY A 104 14.20 -4.71 1.35
N GLU A 105 14.89 -4.30 0.29
CA GLU A 105 14.24 -3.63 -0.83
C GLU A 105 13.25 -4.58 -1.50
N VAL A 106 12.04 -4.09 -1.78
CA VAL A 106 11.03 -4.89 -2.46
C VAL A 106 11.45 -5.12 -3.91
N SER A 107 11.51 -6.38 -4.34
CA SER A 107 11.63 -6.71 -5.76
C SER A 107 10.27 -6.61 -6.46
N GLN A 108 10.27 -6.45 -7.78
CA GLN A 108 9.04 -6.45 -8.57
C GLN A 108 8.20 -7.72 -8.33
N TYR A 109 8.85 -8.88 -8.24
CA TYR A 109 8.18 -10.15 -7.97
C TYR A 109 7.50 -10.17 -6.59
N GLN A 110 8.19 -9.72 -5.54
CA GLN A 110 7.63 -9.66 -4.20
C GLN A 110 6.47 -8.66 -4.14
N TYR A 111 6.63 -7.48 -4.74
CA TYR A 111 5.58 -6.48 -4.82
C TYR A 111 4.35 -7.05 -5.53
N ALA A 112 4.52 -7.63 -6.71
CA ALA A 112 3.43 -8.25 -7.47
C ALA A 112 2.70 -9.34 -6.68
N ARG A 113 3.42 -10.13 -5.87
CA ARG A 113 2.82 -11.15 -4.99
C ARG A 113 1.97 -10.53 -3.89
N VAL A 114 2.49 -9.53 -3.17
CA VAL A 114 1.74 -8.82 -2.09
C VAL A 114 0.50 -8.16 -2.65
N VAL A 115 0.70 -7.36 -3.69
CA VAL A 115 -0.34 -6.55 -4.33
C VAL A 115 -1.40 -7.44 -4.99
N GLY A 116 -0.99 -8.59 -5.53
CA GLY A 116 -1.85 -9.65 -6.06
C GLY A 116 -2.81 -10.29 -5.05
N ARG A 117 -2.43 -10.28 -3.77
CA ARG A 117 -3.20 -10.85 -2.65
C ARG A 117 -3.97 -9.80 -1.88
N ALA A 118 -3.45 -8.58 -1.80
CA ALA A 118 -4.03 -7.48 -1.04
C ALA A 118 -5.39 -6.99 -1.56
N ILE A 119 -5.83 -7.47 -2.72
CA ILE A 119 -7.11 -7.12 -3.35
C ILE A 119 -7.91 -8.41 -3.54
N SER A 120 -9.00 -8.56 -2.80
CA SER A 120 -9.69 -9.86 -2.62
C SER A 120 -10.49 -10.34 -3.83
N GLU A 121 -11.05 -9.45 -4.64
CA GLU A 121 -11.84 -9.85 -5.82
C GLU A 121 -10.98 -9.88 -7.09
N PHE A 122 -11.04 -10.99 -7.83
CA PHE A 122 -10.35 -11.18 -9.12
C PHE A 122 -10.73 -10.08 -10.15
N GLU A 123 -11.99 -9.61 -10.13
CA GLU A 123 -12.48 -8.51 -10.95
C GLU A 123 -11.94 -7.12 -10.52
N ASN A 124 -11.40 -7.02 -9.29
CA ASN A 124 -10.88 -5.79 -8.72
C ASN A 124 -9.35 -5.67 -8.71
N ARG A 125 -8.62 -6.72 -9.09
CA ARG A 125 -7.15 -6.77 -9.26
C ARG A 125 -6.66 -5.79 -10.33
N ILE A 126 -6.87 -4.50 -10.13
CA ILE A 126 -6.44 -3.48 -11.05
C ILE A 126 -5.33 -2.67 -10.38
N TYR A 127 -4.23 -2.53 -11.07
CA TYR A 127 -2.99 -1.96 -10.59
C TYR A 127 -2.65 -0.74 -11.39
N PHE A 128 -2.03 0.25 -10.75
CA PHE A 128 -1.57 1.42 -11.47
C PHE A 128 -0.72 0.99 -12.67
N ASN A 129 -1.02 1.53 -13.84
CA ASN A 129 -0.28 1.26 -15.05
C ASN A 129 0.32 2.53 -15.66
N HIS A 130 -0.51 3.53 -15.96
CA HIS A 130 -0.04 4.79 -16.53
C HIS A 130 -0.96 5.97 -16.19
N TRP A 131 -0.47 7.18 -16.46
CA TRP A 131 -1.23 8.43 -16.31
C TRP A 131 -1.91 8.79 -17.63
N ARG A 132 -3.17 9.24 -17.55
CA ARG A 132 -3.92 9.77 -18.70
C ARG A 132 -4.34 11.21 -18.43
N ASN A 133 -4.32 12.04 -19.46
CA ASN A 133 -4.80 13.43 -19.40
C ASN A 133 -6.33 13.43 -19.48
N ALA A 134 -6.96 13.40 -18.30
CA ALA A 134 -8.40 13.48 -18.13
C ALA A 134 -8.70 13.76 -16.65
N ASN A 135 -9.83 14.40 -16.39
CA ASN A 135 -10.34 14.54 -15.02
C ASN A 135 -10.65 13.16 -14.42
N ILE A 136 -10.37 13.00 -13.12
CA ILE A 136 -10.73 11.78 -12.40
C ILE A 136 -12.26 11.72 -12.20
N SER A 137 -12.87 10.59 -12.58
CA SER A 137 -14.30 10.36 -12.36
C SER A 137 -14.56 9.89 -10.93
N GLY A 138 -15.80 10.03 -10.43
CA GLY A 138 -16.15 9.54 -9.08
C GLY A 138 -15.82 8.06 -8.87
N ARG A 139 -16.06 7.21 -9.87
CA ARG A 139 -15.68 5.78 -9.83
C ARG A 139 -14.17 5.59 -9.73
N GLN A 140 -13.37 6.35 -10.50
CA GLN A 140 -11.91 6.26 -10.42
C GLN A 140 -11.36 6.85 -9.13
N ARG A 141 -12.05 7.81 -8.51
CA ARG A 141 -11.66 8.44 -7.25
C ARG A 141 -11.60 7.42 -6.13
N ASN A 142 -12.68 6.65 -5.92
CA ASN A 142 -12.73 5.63 -4.89
C ASN A 142 -11.65 4.55 -5.09
N LYS A 143 -11.46 4.12 -6.34
CA LYS A 143 -10.42 3.16 -6.70
C LYS A 143 -9.01 3.69 -6.43
N THR A 144 -8.78 4.95 -6.75
CA THR A 144 -7.49 5.61 -6.53
C THR A 144 -7.21 5.77 -5.04
N ILE A 145 -8.21 6.11 -4.22
CA ILE A 145 -8.08 6.16 -2.75
C ILE A 145 -7.65 4.80 -2.20
N GLU A 146 -8.34 3.75 -2.60
CA GLU A 146 -8.07 2.38 -2.15
C GLU A 146 -6.64 1.93 -2.51
N LEU A 147 -6.28 2.08 -3.80
CA LEU A 147 -5.05 1.51 -4.35
C LEU A 147 -3.83 2.41 -4.15
N MET A 148 -4.00 3.71 -4.30
CA MET A 148 -2.90 4.68 -4.35
C MET A 148 -2.92 5.68 -3.20
N GLY A 149 -4.08 6.11 -2.72
CA GLY A 149 -4.22 7.00 -1.56
C GLY A 149 -4.96 8.30 -1.87
N TYR A 150 -5.35 9.04 -0.83
CA TYR A 150 -6.06 10.31 -0.96
C TYR A 150 -5.18 11.41 -1.59
N GLU A 151 -3.88 11.38 -1.30
CA GLU A 151 -2.85 12.27 -1.84
C GLU A 151 -2.75 12.17 -3.37
N VAL A 152 -2.92 10.98 -3.93
CA VAL A 152 -2.90 10.75 -5.37
C VAL A 152 -4.17 11.31 -6.02
N VAL A 153 -5.31 11.21 -5.35
CA VAL A 153 -6.53 11.87 -5.82
C VAL A 153 -6.39 13.39 -5.82
N GLY A 154 -5.84 13.97 -4.75
CA GLY A 154 -5.57 15.41 -4.71
C GLY A 154 -4.63 15.86 -5.84
N PHE A 155 -3.61 15.06 -6.13
CA PHE A 155 -2.72 15.29 -7.28
C PHE A 155 -3.46 15.20 -8.62
N CYS A 156 -4.33 14.22 -8.81
CA CYS A 156 -5.14 14.04 -10.01
C CYS A 156 -6.06 15.25 -10.26
N ASP A 157 -6.75 15.71 -9.21
CA ASP A 157 -7.64 16.87 -9.25
C ASP A 157 -6.88 18.15 -9.64
N GLN A 158 -5.66 18.34 -9.10
CA GLN A 158 -4.81 19.52 -9.36
C GLN A 158 -4.20 19.53 -10.76
N ASN A 159 -3.82 18.36 -11.29
CA ASN A 159 -3.05 18.26 -12.53
C ASN A 159 -3.89 17.81 -13.74
N ARG A 160 -5.21 17.61 -13.57
CA ARG A 160 -6.13 17.10 -14.60
C ARG A 160 -5.67 15.77 -15.20
N VAL A 161 -5.18 14.89 -14.33
CA VAL A 161 -4.74 13.55 -14.71
C VAL A 161 -5.56 12.50 -13.99
N THR A 162 -5.61 11.31 -14.56
CA THR A 162 -6.27 10.16 -13.96
C THR A 162 -5.39 8.92 -14.12
N PRO A 163 -5.21 8.11 -13.06
CA PRO A 163 -4.51 6.85 -13.18
C PRO A 163 -5.34 5.88 -14.02
N VAL A 164 -4.67 5.18 -14.91
CA VAL A 164 -5.21 4.04 -15.64
C VAL A 164 -4.73 2.78 -14.94
N PHE A 165 -5.66 1.87 -14.71
CA PHE A 165 -5.41 0.63 -14.00
C PHE A 165 -5.55 -0.60 -14.92
N TRP A 166 -4.74 -1.64 -14.69
CA TRP A 166 -4.76 -2.91 -15.43
C TRP A 166 -4.75 -4.14 -14.54
N SER A 167 -5.14 -5.29 -15.10
CA SER A 167 -5.32 -6.54 -14.36
C SER A 167 -4.03 -7.19 -13.83
N VAL A 168 -2.86 -6.66 -14.17
CA VAL A 168 -1.55 -7.23 -13.83
C VAL A 168 -0.60 -6.12 -13.35
N PRO A 169 0.11 -6.31 -12.22
CA PRO A 169 1.07 -5.33 -11.74
C PRO A 169 2.29 -5.33 -12.67
N THR A 170 2.79 -4.13 -12.97
CA THR A 170 3.97 -3.91 -13.82
C THR A 170 5.06 -3.21 -13.01
N GLU A 171 6.23 -3.01 -13.61
CA GLU A 171 7.30 -2.19 -13.00
C GLU A 171 6.79 -0.78 -12.66
N ARG A 172 5.94 -0.21 -13.52
CA ARG A 172 5.26 1.07 -13.28
C ARG A 172 4.42 1.05 -12.00
N THR A 173 3.79 -0.07 -11.67
CA THR A 173 2.99 -0.18 -10.44
C THR A 173 3.86 -0.03 -9.20
N LEU A 174 5.01 -0.71 -9.16
CA LEU A 174 5.96 -0.56 -8.05
C LEU A 174 6.58 0.84 -8.05
N ALA A 175 6.98 1.37 -9.20
CA ALA A 175 7.55 2.72 -9.30
C ALA A 175 6.58 3.80 -8.80
N ALA A 176 5.31 3.73 -9.21
CA ALA A 176 4.29 4.65 -8.77
C ALA A 176 3.88 4.45 -7.31
N PHE A 177 4.04 3.25 -6.73
CA PHE A 177 3.89 3.02 -5.29
C PHE A 177 5.09 3.54 -4.48
N ALA A 178 6.29 3.44 -5.03
CA ALA A 178 7.49 3.99 -4.42
C ALA A 178 7.44 5.52 -4.39
N ASN A 179 7.13 6.16 -5.52
CA ASN A 179 6.98 7.62 -5.62
C ASN A 179 6.15 8.01 -6.87
N PHE A 180 4.85 8.25 -6.68
CA PHE A 180 3.94 8.56 -7.79
C PHE A 180 4.27 9.89 -8.49
N ARG A 181 4.82 10.87 -7.77
CA ARG A 181 5.22 12.16 -8.36
C ARG A 181 6.41 11.97 -9.29
N LEU A 182 7.41 11.21 -8.86
CA LEU A 182 8.56 10.88 -9.70
C LEU A 182 8.16 10.01 -10.91
N ASP A 183 7.24 9.04 -10.74
CA ASP A 183 6.69 8.28 -11.87
C ASP A 183 5.98 9.20 -12.86
N TYR A 184 5.18 10.17 -12.37
CA TYR A 184 4.52 11.15 -13.21
C TYR A 184 5.51 12.07 -13.94
N ASP A 185 6.53 12.58 -13.26
CA ASP A 185 7.51 13.48 -13.89
C ASP A 185 8.30 12.78 -15.01
N ARG A 186 8.49 11.45 -14.91
CA ARG A 186 9.20 10.64 -15.89
C ARG A 186 8.31 10.02 -16.97
N TYR A 187 7.06 9.73 -16.68
CA TYR A 187 6.19 8.93 -17.56
C TYR A 187 4.76 9.47 -17.64
N GLY A 188 4.59 10.74 -17.27
CA GLY A 188 3.35 11.48 -17.37
C GLY A 188 2.93 11.72 -18.82
N VAL A 189 1.83 12.45 -18.99
CA VAL A 189 1.07 12.46 -20.26
C VAL A 189 1.80 13.14 -21.43
N GLN A 190 2.96 13.75 -21.18
CA GLN A 190 3.78 14.40 -22.21
C GLN A 190 4.96 13.55 -22.69
N GLN A 191 5.10 12.30 -22.25
CA GLN A 191 6.27 11.44 -22.57
C GLN A 191 5.89 10.07 -23.15
N LEU A 192 4.80 9.97 -23.92
CA LEU A 192 4.63 8.82 -24.81
C LEU A 192 5.46 9.10 -26.08
N PRO A 193 6.41 8.22 -26.46
CA PRO A 193 6.97 8.28 -27.80
C PRO A 193 5.84 8.08 -28.81
N GLU A 194 5.86 8.86 -29.88
CA GLU A 194 5.09 8.54 -31.10
C GLU A 194 5.42 7.13 -31.62
#